data_AF-A0A2D7Y2U5-F1
#
_entry.id   AF-A0A2D7Y2U5-F1
#
_cell.length_a   1.000
_cell.length_b   1.000
_cell.length_c   1.000
_cell.angle_alpha   90.00
_cell.angle_beta   90.00
_cell.angle_gamma   90.00
#
_symmetry.space_group_name_H-M   'P 1'
#
loop_
_entity.id
_entity.type
_entity.pdbx_description
1 polymer ?
#
loop_
_entity_poly.entity_id
_entity_poly.type
_entity_poly.pdbx_seq_one_letter_code
_entity_poly.pdbx_strand_id
1 'polypeptide(L)'
;MTRTVAVIQARTGSNRLPGKILETLYEDVSLLAYQCRRLRTIEGVDELVIATTQAPDDDAVVKLAEAEGIRVFRGSEEDVLSRFLLVADATLASTLIRITSDSPFRDPDVIAKCVAEHREHGAEYTRPADGHLP
;
A
#
# COMPACT_ATOMS: atom_id res chain seq x y z
N MET A 1 -15.27 -15.91 -5.76
CA MET A 1 -15.12 -14.78 -4.82
C MET A 1 -14.03 -13.89 -5.36
N THR A 2 -14.30 -12.59 -5.53
CA THR A 2 -13.29 -11.61 -5.94
C THR A 2 -12.41 -11.29 -4.74
N ARG A 3 -11.09 -11.39 -4.89
CA ARG A 3 -10.12 -11.08 -3.82
C ARG A 3 -9.51 -9.71 -4.08
N THR A 4 -9.65 -8.81 -3.11
CA THR A 4 -9.17 -7.43 -3.16
C THR A 4 -8.02 -7.24 -2.19
N VAL A 5 -6.85 -6.86 -2.72
CA VAL A 5 -5.62 -6.67 -1.93
C VAL A 5 -5.17 -5.22 -2.01
N ALA A 6 -4.95 -4.58 -0.87
CA ALA A 6 -4.33 -3.27 -0.78
C ALA A 6 -2.81 -3.41 -0.74
N VAL A 7 -2.14 -2.67 -1.62
CA VAL A 7 -0.69 -2.73 -1.79
C VAL A 7 -0.10 -1.36 -1.50
N ILE A 8 0.65 -1.26 -0.40
CA ILE A 8 1.47 -0.10 -0.12
C ILE A 8 2.78 -0.23 -0.89
N GLN A 9 2.96 0.62 -1.90
CA GLN A 9 4.24 0.80 -2.56
C GLN A 9 5.16 1.64 -1.66
N ALA A 10 6.19 1.01 -1.11
CA ALA A 10 7.14 1.62 -0.17
C ALA A 10 8.57 1.47 -0.66
N ARG A 11 9.36 2.55 -0.61
CA ARG A 11 10.82 2.53 -0.76
C ARG A 11 11.45 3.69 0.00
N THR A 12 12.66 3.49 0.51
CA THR A 12 13.41 4.51 1.27
C THR A 12 14.08 5.54 0.35
N GLY A 13 14.34 5.18 -0.91
CA GLY A 13 14.99 6.00 -1.95
C GLY A 13 14.16 7.18 -2.48
N SER A 14 13.74 8.10 -1.61
CA SER A 14 13.09 9.35 -2.03
C SER A 14 14.12 10.43 -2.37
N ASN A 15 14.03 11.02 -3.57
CA ASN A 15 14.96 12.08 -4.01
C ASN A 15 14.86 13.39 -3.22
N ARG A 16 13.71 13.66 -2.58
CA ARG A 16 13.46 14.92 -1.85
C ARG A 16 13.79 14.81 -0.36
N LEU A 17 13.48 13.67 0.24
CA LEU A 17 13.76 13.37 1.64
C LEU A 17 13.99 11.86 1.80
N PRO A 18 15.23 11.38 1.60
CA PRO A 18 15.58 9.98 1.78
C PRO A 18 15.16 9.48 3.17
N GLY A 19 14.69 8.24 3.27
CA GLY A 19 14.29 7.66 4.55
C GLY A 19 12.97 8.17 5.13
N LYS A 20 12.33 9.17 4.50
CA LYS A 20 11.04 9.77 4.91
C LYS A 20 10.04 8.77 5.51
N ILE A 21 9.81 7.64 4.84
CA ILE A 21 8.74 6.71 5.24
C ILE A 21 9.02 6.01 6.58
N LEU A 22 10.28 6.02 7.03
CA LEU A 22 10.73 5.46 8.30
C LEU A 22 10.88 6.53 9.39
N GLU A 23 10.73 7.81 9.06
CA GLU A 23 10.78 8.89 10.04
C GLU A 23 9.65 8.78 11.05
N THR A 24 9.95 9.16 12.29
CA THR A 24 9.02 9.10 13.41
C THR A 24 7.93 10.16 13.24
N LEU A 25 6.67 9.74 13.30
CA LEU A 25 5.51 10.63 13.29
C LEU A 25 5.14 11.07 14.71
N TYR A 26 5.01 10.12 15.63
CA TYR A 26 4.79 10.35 17.06
C TYR A 26 5.34 9.18 17.85
N GLU A 27 5.88 9.45 19.04
CA GLU A 27 6.47 8.44 19.93
C GLU A 27 7.47 7.53 19.18
N ASP A 28 7.19 6.24 19.06
CA ASP A 28 7.98 5.24 18.35
C ASP A 28 7.33 4.81 17.01
N VAL A 29 6.27 5.51 16.58
CA VAL A 29 5.49 5.17 15.39
C VAL A 29 6.01 5.95 14.18
N SER A 30 6.56 5.24 13.20
CA SER A 30 6.99 5.84 11.93
C SER A 30 5.83 6.15 10.99
N LEU A 31 6.07 6.97 9.96
CA LEU A 31 5.07 7.29 8.94
C LEU A 31 4.50 6.04 8.25
N LEU A 32 5.34 5.07 7.89
CA LEU A 32 4.89 3.82 7.27
C LEU A 32 4.10 2.96 8.27
N ALA A 33 4.54 2.85 9.52
CA ALA A 33 3.83 2.08 10.55
C ALA A 33 2.44 2.67 10.80
N TYR A 34 2.35 4.00 10.93
CA TYR A 34 1.07 4.71 11.03
C TYR A 34 0.15 4.41 9.85
N GLN A 35 0.67 4.53 8.62
CA GLN A 35 -0.10 4.26 7.40
C GLN A 35 -0.61 2.81 7.37
N CYS A 36 0.26 1.85 7.71
CA CYS A 36 -0.09 0.44 7.81
C CYS A 36 -1.25 0.19 8.79
N ARG A 37 -1.15 0.73 10.00
CA ARG A 37 -2.18 0.58 11.04
C ARG A 37 -3.53 1.15 10.61
N ARG A 38 -3.53 2.32 9.94
CA ARG A 38 -4.74 2.93 9.38
C ARG A 38 -5.34 2.09 8.25
N LEU A 39 -4.53 1.66 7.29
CA LEU A 39 -5.01 0.95 6.09
C LEU A 39 -5.45 -0.50 6.35
N ARG A 40 -5.15 -1.05 7.53
CA ARG A 40 -5.70 -2.36 7.96
C ARG A 40 -7.20 -2.31 8.23
N THR A 41 -7.78 -1.12 8.43
CA THR A 41 -9.20 -0.96 8.75
C THR A 41 -10.08 -0.71 7.53
N ILE A 42 -9.55 -0.84 6.31
CA ILE A 42 -10.32 -0.60 5.09
C ILE A 42 -11.36 -1.71 4.91
N GLU A 43 -12.63 -1.34 4.90
CA GLU A 43 -13.70 -2.29 4.63
C GLU A 43 -13.67 -2.78 3.18
N GLY A 44 -14.00 -4.07 2.99
CA GLY A 44 -14.01 -4.71 1.68
C GLY A 44 -12.63 -5.05 1.12
N VAL A 45 -11.55 -4.87 1.89
CA VAL A 45 -10.20 -5.33 1.54
C VAL A 45 -9.87 -6.61 2.31
N ASP A 46 -9.47 -7.65 1.60
CA ASP A 46 -9.16 -8.96 2.20
C ASP A 46 -7.77 -8.98 2.85
N GLU A 47 -6.86 -8.13 2.37
CA GLU A 47 -5.48 -8.12 2.82
C GLU A 47 -4.76 -6.81 2.52
N LEU A 48 -3.91 -6.39 3.45
CA LEU A 48 -2.92 -5.32 3.27
C LEU A 48 -1.52 -5.94 3.15
N VAL A 49 -0.78 -5.55 2.11
CA VAL A 49 0.60 -5.98 1.86
C VAL A 49 1.49 -4.79 1.51
N ILE A 50 2.80 -4.97 1.63
CA ILE A 50 3.80 -4.00 1.18
C ILE A 50 4.54 -4.53 -0.04
N ALA A 51 4.66 -3.70 -1.07
CA ALA A 51 5.54 -3.93 -2.20
C ALA A 51 6.74 -2.96 -2.12
N THR A 52 7.94 -3.51 -1.94
CA THR A 52 9.20 -2.76 -1.79
C THR A 52 10.27 -3.27 -2.77
N THR A 53 11.45 -2.65 -2.79
CA THR A 53 12.52 -3.06 -3.71
C THR A 53 13.42 -4.13 -3.11
N GLN A 54 14.27 -4.72 -3.96
CA GLN A 54 15.35 -5.62 -3.54
C GLN A 54 16.61 -4.86 -3.08
N ALA A 55 16.61 -3.52 -3.09
CA ALA A 55 17.74 -2.73 -2.61
C ALA A 55 17.97 -2.98 -1.10
N PRO A 56 19.24 -3.05 -0.63
CA PRO A 56 19.54 -3.23 0.80
C PRO A 56 18.94 -2.15 1.70
N ASP A 57 18.85 -0.91 1.22
CA ASP A 57 18.25 0.21 1.96
C ASP A 57 16.77 -0.03 2.30
N ASP A 58 16.09 -0.88 1.54
CA ASP A 58 14.69 -1.27 1.78
C ASP A 58 14.54 -2.45 2.75
N ASP A 59 15.63 -3.01 3.29
CA ASP A 59 15.56 -4.01 4.37
C ASP A 59 14.90 -3.44 5.63
N ALA A 60 15.02 -2.12 5.85
CA ALA A 60 14.33 -1.44 6.94
C ALA A 60 12.80 -1.43 6.77
N VAL A 61 12.32 -1.40 5.52
CA VAL A 61 10.88 -1.56 5.21
C VAL A 61 10.41 -2.98 5.57
N VAL A 62 11.24 -3.99 5.28
CA VAL A 62 10.94 -5.40 5.62
C VAL A 62 10.83 -5.59 7.12
N LYS A 63 11.82 -5.09 7.89
CA LYS A 63 11.81 -5.17 9.36
C LYS A 63 10.59 -4.51 9.98
N LEU A 64 10.21 -3.33 9.48
CA LEU A 64 9.00 -2.65 9.94
C LEU A 64 7.76 -3.46 9.63
N ALA A 65 7.65 -3.99 8.41
CA ALA A 65 6.51 -4.80 8.00
C ALA A 65 6.39 -6.08 8.85
N GLU A 66 7.50 -6.74 9.17
CA GLU A 66 7.55 -7.90 10.08
C GLU A 66 7.03 -7.53 11.46
N ALA A 67 7.48 -6.41 12.03
CA ALA A 67 7.02 -5.92 13.34
C ALA A 67 5.52 -5.58 13.33
N GLU A 68 5.01 -5.07 12.22
CA GLU A 68 3.58 -4.79 12.03
C GLU A 68 2.78 -6.04 11.63
N GLY A 69 3.41 -7.19 11.34
CA GLY A 69 2.75 -8.41 10.86
C GLY A 69 2.16 -8.30 9.44
N ILE A 70 2.86 -7.63 8.52
CA ILE A 70 2.46 -7.39 7.12
C ILE A 70 3.36 -8.19 6.19
N ARG A 71 2.75 -8.87 5.21
CA ARG A 71 3.51 -9.57 4.15
C ARG A 71 4.19 -8.58 3.21
N VAL A 72 5.42 -8.89 2.85
CA VAL A 72 6.24 -8.06 1.97
C VAL A 72 6.58 -8.79 0.68
N PHE A 73 6.46 -8.07 -0.43
CA PHE A 73 6.88 -8.51 -1.75
C PHE A 73 8.00 -7.60 -2.24
N ARG A 74 9.17 -8.20 -2.51
CA ARG A 74 10.35 -7.47 -2.99
C ARG A 74 10.54 -7.72 -4.48
N GLY A 75 10.77 -6.66 -5.25
CA GLY A 75 11.07 -6.78 -6.68
C GLY A 75 11.95 -5.66 -7.21
N SER A 76 11.96 -5.51 -8.54
CA SER A 76 12.73 -4.49 -9.24
C SER A 76 12.47 -3.10 -8.68
N GLU A 77 13.48 -2.25 -8.55
CA GLU A 77 13.30 -0.85 -8.18
C GLU A 77 12.64 -0.06 -9.33
N GLU A 78 13.17 -0.22 -10.54
CA GLU A 78 12.78 0.50 -11.76
C GLU A 78 11.44 0.03 -12.32
N ASP A 79 11.18 -1.28 -12.28
CA ASP A 79 9.93 -1.85 -12.78
C ASP A 79 8.89 -1.91 -11.66
N VAL A 80 8.22 -0.80 -11.44
CA VAL A 80 7.14 -0.66 -10.46
C VAL A 80 6.02 -1.68 -10.71
N LEU A 81 5.64 -1.89 -11.98
CA LEU A 81 4.52 -2.76 -12.34
C LEU A 81 4.80 -4.21 -11.97
N SER A 82 6.03 -4.69 -12.21
CA SER A 82 6.43 -6.06 -11.86
C SER A 82 6.18 -6.39 -10.39
N ARG A 83 6.35 -5.43 -9.47
CA ARG A 83 6.08 -5.65 -8.04
C ARG A 83 4.61 -5.88 -7.75
N PHE A 84 3.71 -5.22 -8.48
CA PHE A 84 2.27 -5.46 -8.35
C PHE A 84 1.87 -6.80 -8.96
N LEU A 85 2.51 -7.23 -10.05
CA LEU A 85 2.28 -8.56 -10.62
C LEU A 85 2.70 -9.67 -9.64
N LEU A 86 3.85 -9.53 -8.96
CA LEU A 86 4.27 -10.45 -7.90
C LEU A 86 3.22 -10.58 -6.79
N VAL A 87 2.62 -9.44 -6.38
CA VAL A 87 1.53 -9.45 -5.39
C VAL A 87 0.30 -10.16 -5.95
N ALA A 88 -0.13 -9.83 -7.17
CA ALA A 88 -1.29 -10.44 -7.81
C ALA A 88 -1.16 -11.96 -7.85
N ASP A 89 -0.03 -12.47 -8.34
CA ASP A 89 0.23 -13.90 -8.49
C ASP A 89 0.28 -14.63 -7.15
N ALA A 90 0.99 -14.07 -6.17
CA ALA A 90 1.16 -14.72 -4.87
C ALA A 90 -0.08 -14.66 -3.96
N THR A 91 -0.96 -13.67 -4.18
CA THR A 91 -2.18 -13.51 -3.40
C THR A 91 -3.42 -14.01 -4.12
N LEU A 92 -3.33 -14.32 -5.41
CA LEU A 92 -4.47 -14.61 -6.30
C LEU A 92 -5.50 -13.47 -6.28
N ALA A 93 -5.02 -12.22 -6.21
CA ALA A 93 -5.88 -11.04 -6.19
C ALA A 93 -6.54 -10.85 -7.56
N SER A 94 -7.86 -10.65 -7.57
CA SER A 94 -8.59 -10.19 -8.75
C SER A 94 -8.65 -8.66 -8.84
N THR A 95 -8.42 -7.97 -7.72
CA THR A 95 -8.41 -6.51 -7.63
C THR A 95 -7.24 -6.06 -6.77
N LEU A 96 -6.44 -5.13 -7.28
CA LEU A 96 -5.36 -4.50 -6.51
C LEU A 96 -5.67 -3.02 -6.26
N ILE A 97 -5.46 -2.58 -5.02
CA ILE A 97 -5.52 -1.17 -4.66
C ILE A 97 -4.08 -0.66 -4.52
N ARG A 98 -3.69 0.27 -5.39
CA ARG A 98 -2.37 0.89 -5.35
C ARG A 98 -2.36 2.08 -4.41
N ILE A 99 -1.53 2.00 -3.36
CA ILE A 99 -1.37 3.07 -2.37
C ILE A 99 0.12 3.43 -2.28
N THR A 100 0.43 4.72 -2.31
CA THR A 100 1.82 5.20 -2.18
C THR A 100 2.14 5.51 -0.72
N SER A 101 3.31 5.05 -0.26
CA SER A 101 3.83 5.35 1.08
C SER A 101 4.14 6.83 1.33
N ASP A 102 4.18 7.65 0.27
CA ASP A 102 4.38 9.08 0.37
C ASP A 102 3.16 9.87 0.90
N SER A 103 2.00 9.21 0.97
CA SER A 103 0.71 9.74 1.39
C SER A 103 0.21 9.02 2.66
N PRO A 104 0.86 9.20 3.83
CA PRO A 104 0.63 8.39 5.02
C PRO A 104 -0.77 8.57 5.66
N PHE A 105 -1.48 9.63 5.28
CA PHE A 105 -2.78 10.01 5.84
C PHE A 105 -3.97 9.70 4.92
N ARG A 106 -3.85 8.71 4.02
CA ARG A 106 -4.99 8.26 3.22
C ARG A 106 -6.11 7.77 4.13
N ASP A 107 -7.33 8.21 3.85
CA ASP A 107 -8.51 7.85 4.62
C ASP A 107 -9.02 6.45 4.22
N PRO A 108 -9.06 5.48 5.15
CA PRO A 108 -9.62 4.15 4.88
C PRO A 108 -11.05 4.17 4.36
N ASP A 109 -11.89 5.10 4.83
CA ASP A 109 -13.31 5.15 4.48
C ASP A 109 -13.50 5.60 3.03
N VAL A 110 -12.65 6.52 2.56
CA VAL A 110 -12.63 6.94 1.15
C VAL A 110 -12.19 5.78 0.25
N ILE A 111 -11.18 5.01 0.67
CA ILE A 111 -10.73 3.85 -0.10
C ILE A 111 -11.83 2.78 -0.13
N ALA A 112 -12.49 2.51 1.00
CA ALA A 112 -13.60 1.56 1.09
C ALA A 112 -14.75 1.93 0.13
N LYS A 113 -15.10 3.22 0.05
CA LYS A 113 -16.08 3.73 -0.92
C LYS A 113 -15.64 3.48 -2.37
N CYS A 114 -14.39 3.75 -2.71
CA CYS A 114 -13.86 3.44 -4.04
C CYS A 114 -13.91 1.94 -4.35
N VAL A 115 -13.63 1.07 -3.37
CA VAL A 115 -13.74 -0.40 -3.53
C VAL A 115 -15.18 -0.83 -3.79
N ALA A 116 -16.14 -0.24 -3.06
CA ALA A 116 -17.56 -0.51 -3.26
C ALA A 116 -18.01 -0.10 -4.67
N GLU A 117 -17.71 1.13 -5.10
CA GLU A 117 -18.06 1.63 -6.43
C GLU A 117 -17.40 0.81 -7.56
N HIS A 118 -16.12 0.43 -7.39
CA HIS A 118 -15.41 -0.41 -8.36
C HIS A 118 -16.11 -1.74 -8.59
N ARG A 119 -16.57 -2.38 -7.51
CA ARG A 119 -17.30 -3.65 -7.55
C ARG A 119 -18.71 -3.49 -8.11
N GLU A 120 -19.43 -2.47 -7.70
CA GLU A 120 -20.80 -2.20 -8.15
C GLU A 120 -20.87 -2.01 -9.67
N HIS A 121 -19.93 -1.28 -10.24
CA HIS A 121 -19.89 -1.00 -11.68
C HIS A 121 -19.13 -2.03 -12.50
N GLY A 122 -18.50 -3.03 -11.87
CA GLY A 122 -17.60 -3.97 -12.56
C GLY A 122 -16.48 -3.25 -13.32
N ALA A 123 -15.96 -2.15 -12.75
CA ALA A 123 -14.98 -1.30 -13.43
C ALA A 123 -13.62 -2.00 -13.55
N GLU A 124 -12.87 -1.69 -14.61
CA GLU A 124 -11.49 -2.15 -14.75
C GLU A 124 -10.50 -1.26 -13.99
N TYR A 125 -10.89 0.01 -13.77
CA TYR A 125 -10.07 0.99 -13.07
C TYR A 125 -10.95 2.05 -12.38
N THR A 126 -10.61 2.36 -11.12
CA THR A 126 -11.31 3.36 -10.31
C THR A 126 -10.28 4.25 -9.63
N ARG A 127 -10.55 5.55 -9.56
CA ARG A 127 -9.75 6.53 -8.79
C ARG A 127 -10.67 7.52 -8.09
N PRO A 128 -10.29 8.07 -6.94
CA PRO A 128 -10.99 9.21 -6.35
C PRO A 128 -11.01 10.37 -7.38
N ALA A 129 -12.17 11.00 -7.60
CA ALA A 129 -12.29 12.12 -8.52
C ALA A 129 -11.67 13.39 -7.95
N ASP A 130 -11.10 14.24 -8.83
CA ASP A 130 -10.61 15.56 -8.44
C ASP A 130 -11.79 16.42 -7.94
N GLY A 131 -11.77 16.78 -6.65
CA GLY A 131 -12.74 17.71 -6.07
C GLY A 131 -13.94 17.08 -5.36
N HIS A 132 -14.04 15.76 -5.26
CA HIS A 132 -15.00 15.08 -4.36
C HIS A 132 -14.26 14.03 -3.54
N LEU A 133 -13.71 14.47 -2.42
CA LEU A 133 -13.80 13.61 -1.24
C LEU A 133 -15.29 13.63 -0.84
N PRO A 134 -15.92 12.48 -0.58
CA PRO A 134 -17.20 12.51 0.11
C PRO A 134 -17.07 13.23 1.46
#